data_AF-A0A1J5UD87-F1
#
_entry.id   AF-A0A1J5UD87-F1
#
_cell.length_a   1.000
_cell.length_b   1.000
_cell.length_c   1.000
_cell.angle_alpha   90.00
_cell.angle_beta   90.00
_cell.angle_gamma   90.00
#
_symmetry.space_group_name_H-M   'P 1'
#
loop_
_entity.id
_entity.type
_entity.pdbx_description
1 polymer ?
#
loop_
_entity_poly.entity_id
_entity_poly.type
_entity_poly.pdbx_seq_one_letter_code
_entity_poly.pdbx_strand_id
1 'polypeptide(L)'
;DTEEKLRYDAHQNNPDDKRYQAFLSQVFNPVIDHLNKQGLDFSKVGAKGLDFGCGPGPTLSLMFEKQGHQVNLFDKFYANNPAVFEQSYDFITATEVVEHLSAPNVELHRLFGSLKKGGVLAIMTQMMDDKTDFSTWYYKNDPTHICFFSKNTMRYLAKKWR
;
A
#
# COMPACT_ATOMS: atom_id res chain seq x y z
N ASP A 1 9.16 -18.04 -1.85
CA ASP A 1 10.18 -16.98 -1.92
C ASP A 1 10.81 -16.84 -3.30
N THR A 2 11.51 -17.85 -3.83
CA THR A 2 12.18 -17.73 -5.15
C THR A 2 11.20 -17.57 -6.32
N GLU A 3 10.11 -18.33 -6.37
CA GLU A 3 9.10 -18.22 -7.44
C GLU A 3 8.33 -16.90 -7.41
N GLU A 4 8.05 -16.39 -6.20
CA GLU A 4 7.37 -15.12 -5.97
C GLU A 4 8.23 -13.94 -6.45
N LYS A 5 9.52 -13.93 -6.09
CA LYS A 5 10.46 -12.90 -6.57
C LYS A 5 10.60 -12.93 -8.09
N LEU A 6 10.69 -14.10 -8.71
CA LEU A 6 10.78 -14.23 -10.17
C LEU A 6 9.55 -13.62 -10.88
N ARG A 7 8.37 -13.74 -10.27
CA ARG A 7 7.15 -13.10 -10.77
C ARG A 7 7.19 -11.58 -10.61
N TYR A 8 7.70 -11.07 -9.49
CA TYR A 8 7.89 -9.64 -9.28
C TYR A 8 8.93 -9.03 -10.23
N ASP A 9 10.01 -9.76 -10.51
CA ASP A 9 11.05 -9.33 -11.46
C ASP A 9 10.50 -9.12 -12.89
N ALA A 10 9.35 -9.69 -13.23
CA ALA A 10 8.68 -9.48 -14.52
C ALA A 10 7.82 -8.19 -14.58
N HIS A 11 7.60 -7.50 -13.45
CA HIS A 11 6.80 -6.27 -13.42
C HIS A 11 7.58 -5.09 -14.02
N GLN A 12 6.94 -4.36 -14.93
CA GLN A 12 7.49 -3.13 -15.51
C GLN A 12 6.99 -1.91 -14.73
N ASN A 13 7.58 -1.67 -13.57
CA ASN A 13 7.30 -0.50 -12.74
C ASN A 13 8.05 0.73 -13.28
N ASN A 14 7.58 1.26 -14.42
CA ASN A 14 8.18 2.43 -15.03
C ASN A 14 7.53 3.71 -14.49
N PRO A 15 8.27 4.59 -13.78
CA PRO A 15 7.73 5.83 -13.26
C PRO A 15 7.34 6.84 -14.34
N ASP A 16 7.76 6.66 -15.59
CA ASP A 16 7.36 7.48 -16.73
C ASP A 16 6.15 6.92 -17.50
N ASP A 17 5.66 5.72 -17.13
CA ASP A 17 4.45 5.16 -17.72
C ASP A 17 3.21 5.83 -17.14
N LYS A 18 2.54 6.63 -17.98
CA LYS A 18 1.30 7.34 -17.63
C LYS A 18 0.15 6.41 -17.26
N ARG A 19 0.08 5.20 -17.84
CA ARG A 19 -0.96 4.22 -17.50
C ARG A 19 -0.72 3.68 -16.09
N TYR A 20 0.54 3.41 -15.75
CA TYR A 20 0.90 2.96 -14.42
C TYR A 20 0.68 4.04 -13.35
N GLN A 21 1.08 5.30 -13.63
CA GLN A 21 0.73 6.43 -12.76
C GLN A 21 -0.79 6.60 -12.59
N ALA A 22 -1.57 6.42 -13.66
CA ALA A 22 -3.04 6.50 -13.59
C ALA A 22 -3.62 5.37 -12.73
N PHE A 23 -3.08 4.16 -12.83
CA PHE A 23 -3.45 3.05 -11.94
C PHE A 23 -3.15 3.38 -10.47
N LEU A 24 -1.94 3.86 -10.16
CA LEU A 24 -1.53 4.26 -8.81
C LEU A 24 -2.27 5.50 -8.29
N SER A 25 -2.82 6.34 -9.18
CA SER A 25 -3.62 7.51 -8.81
C SER A 25 -4.88 7.14 -8.03
N GLN A 26 -5.36 5.90 -8.14
CA GLN A 26 -6.50 5.38 -7.37
C GLN A 26 -6.24 5.33 -5.86
N VAL A 27 -4.98 5.16 -5.43
CA VAL A 27 -4.59 5.24 -4.00
C VAL A 27 -3.94 6.57 -3.65
N PHE A 28 -3.17 7.14 -4.56
CA PHE A 28 -2.48 8.42 -4.35
C PHE A 28 -3.46 9.58 -4.11
N ASN A 29 -4.48 9.75 -4.96
CA ASN A 29 -5.41 10.90 -4.84
C ASN A 29 -6.17 10.90 -3.51
N PRO A 30 -6.77 9.77 -3.04
CA PRO A 30 -7.41 9.73 -1.73
C PRO A 30 -6.48 10.05 -0.56
N VAL A 31 -5.21 9.65 -0.63
CA VAL A 31 -4.21 9.98 0.41
C VAL A 31 -3.93 11.47 0.42
N ILE A 32 -3.68 12.09 -0.74
CA ILE A 32 -3.47 13.55 -0.84
C ILE A 32 -4.69 14.31 -0.31
N ASP A 33 -5.90 13.90 -0.69
CA ASP A 33 -7.14 14.51 -0.21
C ASP A 33 -7.28 14.40 1.31
N HIS A 34 -6.90 13.26 1.89
CA HIS A 34 -6.89 13.06 3.34
C HIS A 34 -5.88 13.98 4.03
N LEU A 35 -4.65 14.05 3.52
CA LEU A 35 -3.59 14.92 4.06
C LEU A 35 -4.01 16.40 4.03
N ASN A 36 -4.62 16.86 2.95
CA ASN A 36 -5.12 18.24 2.82
C ASN A 36 -6.24 18.56 3.81
N LYS A 37 -7.11 17.59 4.15
CA LYS A 37 -8.23 17.77 5.08
C LYS A 37 -7.82 17.76 6.55
N GLN A 38 -6.66 17.23 6.89
CA GLN A 38 -6.20 17.10 8.28
C GLN A 38 -5.92 18.46 8.94
N GLY A 39 -5.90 19.56 8.20
CA GLY A 39 -5.53 20.88 8.72
C GLY A 39 -4.08 20.95 9.23
N LEU A 40 -3.28 19.94 8.89
CA LEU A 40 -1.86 19.88 9.21
C LEU A 40 -1.11 20.77 8.22
N ASP A 41 -0.27 21.66 8.75
CA ASP A 41 0.52 22.57 7.94
C ASP A 41 1.73 21.83 7.35
N PHE A 42 1.52 21.17 6.21
CA PHE A 42 2.59 20.59 5.40
C PHE A 42 3.29 21.63 4.49
N SER A 43 2.96 22.93 4.60
CA SER A 43 3.55 23.97 3.74
C SER A 43 5.04 24.22 4.03
N LYS A 44 5.52 23.83 5.22
CA LYS A 44 6.93 23.96 5.65
C LYS A 44 7.71 22.66 5.60
N VAL A 45 7.08 21.53 5.90
CA VAL A 45 7.67 20.19 5.86
C VAL A 45 6.57 19.24 5.37
N GLY A 46 6.78 18.58 4.24
CA GLY A 46 5.80 17.63 3.71
C GLY A 46 5.54 16.45 4.66
N ALA A 47 4.38 15.82 4.49
CA ALA A 47 4.01 14.59 5.19
C ALA A 47 5.07 13.49 5.04
N LYS A 48 5.23 12.69 6.10
CA LYS A 48 6.10 11.51 6.12
C LYS A 48 5.29 10.25 5.83
N GLY A 49 5.65 9.56 4.76
CA GLY A 49 5.00 8.36 4.25
C GLY A 49 5.84 7.09 4.35
N LEU A 50 5.18 5.94 4.31
CA LEU A 50 5.78 4.63 4.03
C LEU A 50 5.06 4.00 2.84
N ASP A 51 5.82 3.58 1.83
CA ASP A 51 5.32 2.70 0.77
C ASP A 51 5.71 1.25 1.09
N PHE A 52 4.75 0.47 1.60
CA PHE A 52 4.92 -0.91 2.00
C PHE A 52 4.55 -1.84 0.85
N GLY A 53 5.47 -2.75 0.49
CA GLY A 53 5.37 -3.55 -0.73
C GLY A 53 5.73 -2.75 -1.97
N CYS A 54 6.74 -1.88 -1.89
CA CYS A 54 7.03 -0.92 -2.96
C CYS A 54 7.52 -1.57 -4.28
N GLY A 55 7.89 -2.86 -4.23
CA GLY A 55 8.39 -3.59 -5.39
C GLY A 55 9.70 -3.01 -5.97
N PRO A 56 10.10 -3.45 -7.17
CA PRO A 56 11.21 -2.84 -7.90
C PRO A 56 10.76 -1.50 -8.50
N GLY A 57 11.55 -0.43 -8.39
CA GLY A 57 11.24 0.86 -9.04
C GLY A 57 9.97 1.58 -8.50
N PRO A 58 9.99 2.10 -7.27
CA PRO A 58 8.80 2.56 -6.55
C PRO A 58 8.24 3.86 -7.15
N THR A 59 7.33 3.72 -8.11
CA THR A 59 6.72 4.87 -8.80
C THR A 59 5.83 5.69 -7.85
N LEU A 60 5.14 5.03 -6.93
CA LEU A 60 4.21 5.69 -6.01
C LEU A 60 4.94 6.63 -5.04
N SER A 61 6.10 6.23 -4.50
CA SER A 61 6.91 7.11 -3.65
C SER A 61 7.35 8.37 -4.40
N LEU A 62 7.80 8.23 -5.66
CA LEU A 62 8.18 9.36 -6.52
C LEU A 62 7.00 10.29 -6.81
N MET A 63 5.78 9.77 -6.94
CA MET A 63 4.58 10.59 -7.11
C MET A 63 4.32 11.47 -5.87
N PHE A 64 4.47 10.92 -4.66
CA PHE A 64 4.35 11.68 -3.41
C PHE A 64 5.50 12.67 -3.21
N GLU A 65 6.73 12.29 -3.53
CA GLU A 65 7.90 13.17 -3.45
C GLU A 65 7.79 14.37 -4.38
N LYS A 66 7.19 14.20 -5.57
CA LYS A 66 6.86 15.31 -6.48
C LYS A 66 5.85 16.31 -5.88
N GLN A 67 5.07 15.90 -4.87
CA GLN A 67 4.20 16.80 -4.09
C GLN A 67 4.89 17.37 -2.84
N GLY A 68 6.19 17.11 -2.65
CA GLY A 68 6.97 17.61 -1.52
C GLY A 68 6.91 16.73 -0.26
N HIS A 69 6.34 15.52 -0.35
CA HIS A 69 6.31 14.57 0.77
C HIS A 69 7.60 13.73 0.84
N GLN A 70 7.88 13.14 2.00
CA GLN A 70 8.99 12.21 2.19
C GLN A 70 8.44 10.80 2.28
N VAL A 71 8.99 9.84 1.54
CA VAL A 71 8.49 8.46 1.55
C VAL A 71 9.61 7.48 1.83
N ASN A 72 9.49 6.77 2.96
CA ASN A 72 10.30 5.59 3.22
C ASN A 72 9.76 4.42 2.40
N LEU A 73 10.65 3.52 2.00
CA LEU A 73 10.32 2.34 1.21
C LEU A 73 10.49 1.09 2.05
N PHE A 74 9.58 0.14 1.87
CA PHE A 74 9.77 -1.22 2.38
C PHE A 74 9.28 -2.24 1.38
N ASP A 75 10.12 -3.22 1.12
CA ASP A 75 9.77 -4.43 0.38
C ASP A 75 10.69 -5.56 0.81
N LYS A 76 10.16 -6.77 1.03
CA LYS A 76 10.95 -7.90 1.52
C LYS A 76 12.10 -8.30 0.58
N PHE A 77 11.97 -8.04 -0.71
CA PHE A 77 12.98 -8.36 -1.72
C PHE A 77 13.75 -7.15 -2.22
N TYR A 78 13.10 -5.99 -2.35
CA TYR A 78 13.69 -4.83 -3.04
C TYR A 78 14.12 -3.69 -2.11
N ALA A 79 13.59 -3.62 -0.89
CA ALA A 79 13.87 -2.56 0.07
C ALA A 79 13.73 -3.08 1.52
N ASN A 80 14.48 -4.14 1.85
CA ASN A 80 14.35 -4.83 3.13
C ASN A 80 15.10 -4.10 4.25
N ASN A 81 14.54 -2.98 4.68
CA ASN A 81 15.03 -2.22 5.83
C ASN A 81 13.98 -2.22 6.96
N PRO A 82 14.11 -3.11 7.97
CA PRO A 82 13.17 -3.17 9.09
C PRO A 82 13.11 -1.90 9.96
N ALA A 83 14.12 -1.02 9.91
CA ALA A 83 14.12 0.22 10.70
C ALA A 83 13.00 1.21 10.31
N VAL A 84 12.30 0.97 9.19
CA VAL A 84 11.08 1.71 8.84
C VAL A 84 9.97 1.51 9.87
N PHE A 85 9.89 0.35 10.53
CA PHE A 85 8.82 0.04 11.48
C PHE A 85 9.04 0.66 12.87
N GLU A 86 10.23 1.23 13.11
CA GLU A 86 10.55 1.98 14.33
C GLU A 86 10.14 3.47 14.22
N GLN A 87 9.57 3.86 13.08
CA GLN A 87 9.18 5.23 12.78
C GLN A 87 7.66 5.39 12.80
N SER A 88 7.20 6.64 12.89
CA SER A 88 5.78 6.98 12.77
C SER A 88 5.49 7.81 11.52
N TYR A 89 4.35 7.55 10.89
CA TYR A 89 4.00 8.07 9.57
C TYR A 89 2.68 8.83 9.56
N ASP A 90 2.61 9.86 8.72
CA ASP A 90 1.38 10.59 8.41
C ASP A 90 0.50 9.80 7.42
N PHE A 91 1.13 8.98 6.56
CA PHE A 91 0.42 8.04 5.71
C PHE A 91 1.24 6.77 5.46
N ILE A 92 0.57 5.67 5.19
CA ILE A 92 1.18 4.41 4.76
C ILE A 92 0.38 3.89 3.57
N THR A 93 1.04 3.51 2.49
CA THR A 93 0.43 2.83 1.34
C THR A 93 0.81 1.37 1.33
N ALA A 94 -0.15 0.52 0.97
CA ALA A 94 0.04 -0.91 0.73
C ALA A 94 -0.71 -1.27 -0.55
N THR A 95 0.01 -1.26 -1.67
CA THR A 95 -0.56 -1.36 -3.02
C THR A 95 -0.19 -2.71 -3.62
N GLU A 96 -1.18 -3.54 -3.95
CA GLU A 96 -1.01 -4.89 -4.50
C GLU A 96 -0.01 -5.75 -3.69
N VAL A 97 -0.09 -5.66 -2.37
CA VAL A 97 0.82 -6.35 -1.43
C VAL A 97 0.08 -7.20 -0.40
N VAL A 98 -1.12 -6.78 0.02
CA VAL A 98 -1.80 -7.35 1.18
C VAL A 98 -2.30 -8.77 0.92
N GLU A 99 -2.60 -9.10 -0.33
CA GLU A 99 -3.00 -10.40 -0.84
C GLU A 99 -1.87 -11.45 -0.74
N HIS A 100 -0.62 -11.00 -0.64
CA HIS A 100 0.57 -11.86 -0.55
C HIS A 100 1.03 -12.11 0.89
N LEU A 101 0.39 -11.47 1.88
CA LEU A 101 0.80 -11.58 3.28
C LEU A 101 0.37 -12.93 3.86
N SER A 102 1.33 -13.68 4.40
CA SER A 102 1.06 -14.94 5.11
C SER A 102 0.39 -14.72 6.47
N ALA A 103 0.64 -13.57 7.10
CA ALA A 103 0.06 -13.16 8.37
C ALA A 103 -0.53 -11.74 8.29
N PRO A 104 -1.59 -11.51 7.47
CA PRO A 104 -2.09 -10.17 7.19
C PRO A 104 -2.55 -9.45 8.45
N ASN A 105 -3.12 -10.17 9.43
CA ASN A 105 -3.52 -9.57 10.69
C ASN A 105 -2.33 -8.97 11.46
N VAL A 106 -1.18 -9.66 11.50
CA VAL A 106 0.02 -9.17 12.20
C VAL A 106 0.58 -7.94 11.50
N GLU A 107 0.76 -8.04 10.19
CA GLU A 107 1.34 -6.97 9.37
C GLU A 107 0.47 -5.72 9.35
N LEU A 108 -0.84 -5.87 9.15
CA LEU A 108 -1.76 -4.74 9.13
C LEU A 108 -1.86 -4.05 10.52
N HIS A 109 -1.81 -4.80 11.62
CA HIS A 109 -1.75 -4.19 12.96
C HIS A 109 -0.44 -3.44 13.18
N ARG A 110 0.69 -3.98 12.69
CA ARG A 110 1.99 -3.32 12.75
C ARG A 110 1.98 -2.00 11.97
N LEU A 111 1.51 -2.02 10.71
CA LEU A 111 1.39 -0.82 9.89
C LEU A 111 0.47 0.22 10.53
N PHE A 112 -0.72 -0.20 10.99
CA PHE A 112 -1.63 0.72 11.66
C PHE A 112 -1.03 1.32 12.94
N GLY A 113 -0.29 0.53 13.73
CA GLY A 113 0.39 1.00 14.94
C GLY A 113 1.53 1.99 14.67
N SER A 114 2.11 1.99 13.47
CA SER A 114 3.11 2.97 13.03
C SER A 114 2.50 4.28 12.53
N LEU A 115 1.17 4.44 12.51
CA LEU A 115 0.55 5.72 12.14
C LEU A 115 0.64 6.73 13.29
N LYS A 116 0.93 7.98 12.94
CA LYS A 116 0.69 9.12 13.82
C LYS A 116 -0.82 9.30 14.03
N LYS A 117 -1.19 10.02 15.10
CA LYS A 117 -2.59 10.43 15.29
C LYS A 117 -3.09 11.22 14.08
N GLY A 118 -4.19 10.78 13.49
CA GLY A 118 -4.75 11.36 12.27
C GLY A 118 -4.19 10.78 10.97
N GLY A 119 -3.12 9.99 11.03
CA GLY A 119 -2.55 9.34 9.85
C GLY A 119 -3.48 8.33 9.19
N VAL A 120 -3.16 7.95 7.96
CA VAL A 120 -3.98 7.03 7.15
C VAL A 120 -3.18 5.83 6.65
N LEU A 121 -3.75 4.63 6.81
CA LEU A 121 -3.30 3.43 6.10
C LEU A 121 -4.21 3.24 4.88
N ALA A 122 -3.63 3.38 3.68
CA ALA A 122 -4.32 3.23 2.42
C ALA A 122 -3.91 1.90 1.76
N ILE A 123 -4.92 1.04 1.51
CA ILE A 123 -4.73 -0.29 0.92
C ILE A 123 -5.41 -0.30 -0.45
N MET A 124 -4.68 -0.74 -1.47
CA MET A 124 -5.21 -1.00 -2.80
C MET A 124 -4.93 -2.46 -3.16
N THR A 125 -6.00 -3.22 -3.42
CA THR A 125 -5.97 -4.66 -3.74
C THR A 125 -7.29 -5.00 -4.42
N GLN A 126 -7.33 -6.08 -5.20
CA GLN A 126 -8.58 -6.53 -5.81
C GLN A 126 -9.49 -7.17 -4.75
N MET A 127 -10.67 -6.58 -4.54
CA MET A 127 -11.62 -7.05 -3.55
C MET A 127 -12.65 -8.01 -4.14
N MET A 128 -13.00 -9.02 -3.35
CA MET A 128 -14.18 -9.84 -3.57
C MET A 128 -15.45 -9.04 -3.22
N ASP A 129 -16.49 -9.26 -4.01
CA ASP A 129 -17.85 -8.79 -3.78
C ASP A 129 -18.88 -9.91 -4.02
N ASP A 130 -20.17 -9.60 -3.80
CA ASP A 130 -21.26 -10.58 -3.91
C ASP A 130 -21.44 -11.15 -5.33
N LYS A 131 -20.82 -10.55 -6.34
CA LYS A 131 -20.86 -10.99 -7.74
C LYS A 131 -19.63 -11.82 -8.13
N THR A 132 -18.65 -11.90 -7.25
CA THR A 132 -17.40 -12.62 -7.50
C THR A 132 -17.65 -14.13 -7.42
N ASP A 133 -17.68 -14.79 -8.58
CA ASP A 133 -17.60 -16.25 -8.62
C ASP A 133 -16.17 -16.68 -8.32
N PHE A 134 -15.93 -17.08 -7.07
CA PHE A 134 -14.61 -17.49 -6.63
C PHE A 134 -14.06 -18.63 -7.49
N SER A 135 -14.87 -19.54 -8.02
CA SER A 135 -14.35 -20.67 -8.81
C SER A 135 -13.65 -20.22 -10.11
N THR A 136 -14.15 -19.15 -10.75
CA THR A 136 -13.65 -18.62 -12.02
C THR A 136 -12.86 -17.33 -11.90
N TRP A 137 -12.80 -16.71 -10.70
CA TRP A 137 -12.09 -15.46 -10.48
C TRP A 137 -10.59 -15.60 -10.77
N TYR A 138 -10.07 -14.84 -11.73
CA TYR A 138 -8.68 -14.95 -12.20
C TYR A 138 -7.66 -14.53 -11.13
N TYR A 139 -8.03 -13.60 -10.24
CA TYR A 139 -7.11 -13.03 -9.26
C TYR A 139 -6.62 -14.09 -8.26
N LYS A 140 -7.43 -15.10 -7.93
CA LYS A 140 -6.99 -16.21 -7.07
C LYS A 140 -6.06 -17.21 -7.78
N ASN A 141 -6.01 -17.19 -9.11
CA ASN A 141 -5.23 -18.17 -9.87
C ASN A 141 -3.73 -17.82 -9.85
N ASP A 142 -3.38 -16.64 -9.34
CA ASP A 142 -2.02 -16.34 -8.95
C ASP A 142 -1.69 -17.10 -7.65
N PRO A 143 -0.78 -18.09 -7.66
CA PRO A 143 -0.43 -18.85 -6.46
C PRO A 143 0.23 -17.99 -5.36
N THR A 144 0.69 -16.77 -5.70
CA THR A 144 1.20 -15.82 -4.71
C THR A 144 0.08 -15.07 -3.98
N HIS A 145 -1.16 -15.10 -4.47
CA HIS A 145 -2.32 -14.49 -3.82
C HIS A 145 -2.91 -15.50 -2.82
N ILE A 146 -2.53 -15.34 -1.56
CA ILE A 146 -2.87 -16.28 -0.48
C ILE A 146 -3.90 -15.70 0.50
N CYS A 147 -4.23 -14.41 0.38
CA CYS A 147 -5.27 -13.73 1.14
C CYS A 147 -6.16 -12.88 0.23
N PHE A 148 -7.45 -12.82 0.52
CA PHE A 148 -8.41 -12.04 -0.26
C PHE A 148 -9.27 -11.17 0.65
N PHE A 149 -9.51 -9.94 0.22
CA PHE A 149 -10.24 -8.94 1.00
C PHE A 149 -11.59 -8.63 0.37
N SER A 150 -12.52 -8.17 1.19
CA SER A 150 -13.81 -7.64 0.75
C SER A 150 -14.05 -6.26 1.38
N LYS A 151 -15.04 -5.53 0.88
CA LYS A 151 -15.50 -4.29 1.54
C LYS A 151 -15.89 -4.52 3.00
N ASN A 152 -16.44 -5.68 3.33
CA ASN A 152 -16.83 -6.01 4.70
C ASN A 152 -15.59 -6.23 5.58
N THR A 153 -14.56 -6.90 5.06
CA THR A 153 -13.27 -7.08 5.74
C THR A 153 -12.62 -5.73 6.03
N MET A 154 -12.56 -4.84 5.03
CA MET A 154 -11.96 -3.50 5.21
C MET A 154 -12.74 -2.64 6.22
N ARG A 155 -14.08 -2.68 6.20
CA ARG A 155 -14.92 -1.99 7.19
C ARG A 155 -14.72 -2.54 8.60
N TYR A 156 -14.57 -3.86 8.74
CA TYR A 156 -14.30 -4.50 10.02
C TYR A 156 -12.96 -4.02 10.60
N LEU A 157 -11.89 -4.03 9.79
CA LEU A 157 -10.57 -3.54 10.19
C LEU A 157 -10.63 -2.06 10.60
N ALA A 158 -11.25 -1.22 9.77
CA ALA A 158 -11.42 0.21 10.07
C ALA A 158 -12.21 0.46 11.36
N LYS A 159 -13.20 -0.37 11.70
CA LYS A 159 -13.94 -0.28 12.96
C LYS A 159 -13.11 -0.75 14.15
N LYS A 160 -12.29 -1.79 13.98
CA LYS A 160 -11.43 -2.35 15.03
C LYS A 160 -10.32 -1.39 15.44
N TRP A 161 -9.86 -0.56 14.52
CA TRP A 161 -8.76 0.39 14.72
C TRP A 161 -9.22 1.82 15.09
N ARG A 162 -10.52 2.00 15.41
CA ARG A 162 -11.07 3.29 15.86
C ARG A 162 -10.66 3.64 17.28
#